data_AF-S3LAC4-F1
#
_entry.id   AF-S3LAC4-F1
#
_cell.length_a   1.000
_cell.length_b   1.000
_cell.length_c   1.000
_cell.angle_alpha   90.00
_cell.angle_beta   90.00
_cell.angle_gamma   90.00
#
_symmetry.space_group_name_H-M   'P 1'
#
loop_
_entity.id
_entity.type
_entity.pdbx_description
1 polymer ?
#
loop_
_entity_poly.entity_id
_entity_poly.type
_entity_poly.pdbx_seq_one_letter_code
_entity_poly.pdbx_strand_id
1 'polypeptide(L)'
;MMKELLFDVRRAAAGEYEQVNKQHLLFHSLHEVYGILAEEITEAKEAFAETERMFDRFFMCMRKDNYSSANENLEYIKENALNCAAEMIQVAVMAQKSIDSNAVKEKIK
;
A
#
# COMPACT_ATOMS: atom_id res chain seq x y z
N MET A 1 -9.27 18.88 -0.06
CA MET A 1 -8.04 18.25 0.47
C MET A 1 -8.21 16.75 0.70
N MET A 2 -8.53 16.22 1.89
CA MET A 2 -8.57 14.74 2.08
C MET A 2 -9.62 14.02 1.21
N LYS A 3 -10.77 14.66 0.94
CA LYS A 3 -11.81 14.07 0.07
C LYS A 3 -11.37 13.89 -1.38
N GLU A 4 -10.62 14.85 -1.93
CA GLU A 4 -10.08 14.76 -3.30
C GLU A 4 -8.96 13.72 -3.37
N LEU A 5 -8.07 13.70 -2.37
CA LEU A 5 -7.02 12.68 -2.28
C LEU A 5 -7.62 11.27 -2.19
N LEU A 6 -8.65 11.06 -1.36
CA LEU A 6 -9.35 9.78 -1.28
C LEU A 6 -10.05 9.40 -2.59
N PHE A 7 -10.53 10.39 -3.36
CA PHE A 7 -11.07 10.14 -4.68
C PHE A 7 -9.98 9.63 -5.64
N ASP A 8 -8.82 10.26 -5.66
CA ASP A 8 -7.68 9.83 -6.47
C ASP A 8 -7.15 8.45 -6.04
N VAL A 9 -7.11 8.17 -4.72
CA VAL A 9 -6.75 6.84 -4.18
C VAL A 9 -7.74 5.77 -4.65
N ARG A 10 -9.05 6.04 -4.63
CA ARG A 10 -10.06 5.10 -5.16
C ARG A 10 -9.90 4.88 -6.66
N ARG A 11 -9.56 5.94 -7.42
CA ARG A 11 -9.27 5.82 -8.86
C ARG A 11 -8.04 4.97 -9.12
N ALA A 12 -6.97 5.16 -8.33
CA ALA A 12 -5.76 4.35 -8.41
C ALA A 12 -6.06 2.87 -8.10
N ALA A 13 -6.80 2.59 -7.02
CA ALA A 13 -7.22 1.23 -6.67
C ALA A 13 -8.06 0.57 -7.77
N ALA A 14 -8.99 1.30 -8.40
CA ALA A 14 -9.77 0.77 -9.52
C ALA A 14 -8.87 0.39 -10.71
N GLY A 15 -7.90 1.24 -11.06
CA GLY A 15 -6.94 0.96 -12.13
C GLY A 15 -6.05 -0.26 -11.83
N GLU A 16 -5.58 -0.37 -10.60
CA GLU A 16 -4.77 -1.51 -10.15
C GLU A 16 -5.57 -2.81 -10.16
N TYR A 17 -6.82 -2.78 -9.69
CA TYR A 17 -7.73 -3.92 -9.75
C TYR A 17 -7.93 -4.44 -11.18
N GLU A 18 -8.11 -3.56 -12.15
CA GLU A 18 -8.20 -3.95 -13.56
C GLU A 18 -6.90 -4.60 -14.06
N GLN A 19 -5.74 -4.12 -13.62
CA GLN A 19 -4.45 -4.64 -14.02
C GLN A 19 -4.19 -6.04 -13.44
N VAL A 20 -4.40 -6.21 -12.13
CA VAL A 20 -4.24 -7.49 -11.43
C VAL A 20 -5.17 -8.55 -12.02
N ASN A 21 -6.41 -8.20 -12.38
CA ASN A 21 -7.36 -9.17 -12.96
C ASN A 21 -7.11 -9.49 -14.44
N LYS A 22 -6.38 -8.66 -15.19
CA LYS A 22 -5.89 -9.04 -16.53
C LYS A 22 -4.81 -10.12 -16.45
N GLN A 23 -3.99 -10.08 -15.40
CA GLN A 23 -2.84 -10.97 -15.24
C GLN A 23 -3.18 -12.24 -14.44
N HIS A 24 -4.14 -12.16 -13.53
CA HIS A 24 -4.45 -13.23 -12.58
C HIS A 24 -5.94 -13.51 -12.47
N LEU A 25 -6.31 -14.80 -12.46
CA LEU A 25 -7.67 -15.26 -12.21
C LEU A 25 -8.14 -14.88 -10.78
N LEU A 26 -9.45 -14.97 -10.55
CA LEU A 26 -10.06 -14.86 -9.22
C LEU A 26 -9.48 -15.89 -8.25
N PHE A 27 -9.52 -15.58 -6.95
CA PHE A 27 -8.96 -16.44 -5.91
C PHE A 27 -9.74 -17.73 -5.74
N HIS A 28 -9.04 -18.84 -5.52
CA HIS A 28 -9.59 -20.18 -5.36
C HIS A 28 -10.04 -20.45 -3.93
N SER A 29 -9.35 -19.90 -2.92
CA SER A 29 -9.63 -20.17 -1.51
C SER A 29 -9.42 -18.97 -0.59
N LEU A 30 -10.00 -19.01 0.61
CA LEU A 30 -9.75 -17.99 1.64
C LEU A 30 -8.30 -18.04 2.17
N HIS A 31 -7.64 -19.20 2.11
CA HIS A 31 -6.24 -19.33 2.51
C HIS A 31 -5.31 -18.58 1.56
N GLU A 32 -5.55 -18.68 0.26
CA GLU A 32 -4.83 -17.91 -0.77
C GLU A 32 -4.99 -16.41 -0.54
N VAL A 33 -6.23 -15.95 -0.30
CA VAL A 33 -6.52 -14.54 0.02
C VAL A 33 -5.76 -14.08 1.25
N TYR A 34 -5.75 -14.87 2.33
CA TYR A 34 -5.05 -14.51 3.56
C TYR A 34 -3.54 -14.35 3.32
N GLY A 35 -2.92 -15.26 2.57
CA GLY A 35 -1.50 -15.19 2.25
C GLY A 35 -1.13 -13.90 1.53
N ILE A 36 -1.86 -13.58 0.46
CA ILE A 36 -1.63 -12.36 -0.33
C ILE A 36 -1.87 -11.11 0.51
N LEU A 37 -2.98 -11.02 1.27
CA LEU A 37 -3.21 -9.86 2.13
C LEU A 37 -2.15 -9.71 3.21
N ALA A 38 -1.64 -10.82 3.76
CA ALA A 38 -0.59 -10.78 4.77
C ALA A 38 0.74 -10.27 4.20
N GLU A 39 1.08 -10.62 2.96
CA GLU A 39 2.25 -10.12 2.23
C GLU A 39 2.18 -8.60 2.04
N GLU A 40 1.11 -8.11 1.40
CA GLU A 40 0.88 -6.68 1.13
C GLU A 40 0.86 -5.84 2.43
N ILE A 41 0.24 -6.35 3.49
CA ILE A 41 0.25 -5.69 4.81
C ILE A 41 1.66 -5.67 5.43
N THR A 42 2.46 -6.71 5.19
CA THR A 42 3.84 -6.78 5.70
C THR A 42 4.71 -5.76 4.98
N GLU A 43 4.62 -5.66 3.66
CA GLU A 43 5.34 -4.67 2.85
C GLU A 43 4.96 -3.24 3.24
N ALA A 44 3.67 -2.97 3.45
CA ALA A 44 3.20 -1.67 3.94
C ALA A 44 3.81 -1.31 5.31
N LYS A 45 3.92 -2.30 6.22
CA LYS A 45 4.53 -2.11 7.55
C LYS A 45 6.03 -1.87 7.47
N GLU A 46 6.73 -2.59 6.59
CA GLU A 46 8.15 -2.40 6.36
C GLU A 46 8.43 -0.99 5.83
N ALA A 47 7.69 -0.54 4.82
CA ALA A 47 7.79 0.82 4.30
C ALA A 47 7.49 1.89 5.37
N PHE A 48 6.48 1.66 6.21
CA PHE A 48 6.19 2.56 7.33
C PHE A 48 7.33 2.60 8.36
N ALA A 49 7.87 1.44 8.75
CA ALA A 49 8.98 1.37 9.70
C ALA A 49 10.25 2.06 9.18
N GLU A 50 10.53 1.96 7.88
CA GLU A 50 11.63 2.71 7.25
C GLU A 50 11.37 4.22 7.25
N THR A 51 10.11 4.64 7.06
CA THR A 51 9.69 6.04 7.19
C THR A 51 9.98 6.58 8.59
N GLU A 52 9.60 5.84 9.63
CA GLU A 52 9.87 6.22 11.03
C GLU A 52 11.38 6.33 11.31
N ARG A 53 12.17 5.37 10.81
CA ARG A 53 13.64 5.40 10.97
C ARG A 53 14.26 6.63 10.32
N MET A 54 13.79 7.04 9.14
CA MET A 54 14.30 8.24 8.47
C MET A 54 13.82 9.52 9.16
N PHE A 55 12.63 9.51 9.73
CA PHE A 55 12.12 10.61 10.54
C PHE A 55 13.00 10.87 11.77
N ASP A 56 13.42 9.82 12.48
CA ASP A 56 14.36 9.94 13.61
C ASP A 56 15.72 10.53 13.19
N ARG A 57 16.22 10.14 12.01
CA ARG A 57 17.46 10.71 11.45
C ARG A 57 17.30 12.17 11.06
N PHE A 58 16.17 12.51 10.42
CA PHE A 58 15.83 13.88 10.09
C PHE A 58 15.76 14.76 11.34
N PHE A 59 15.19 14.27 12.44
CA PHE A 59 15.17 14.98 13.72
C PHE A 59 16.59 15.36 14.20
N MET A 60 17.57 14.47 14.03
CA MET A 60 18.96 14.77 14.36
C MET A 60 19.60 15.80 13.43
N CYS A 61 19.23 15.83 12.16
CA CYS A 61 19.67 16.86 11.21
C CYS A 61 19.07 18.24 11.55
N MET A 62 17.78 18.29 11.89
CA MET A 62 17.08 19.49 12.33
C MET A 62 17.77 20.13 13.53
N ARG A 63 18.15 19.33 14.54
CA ARG A 63 18.87 19.83 15.73
C ARG A 63 20.21 20.50 15.45
N LYS A 64 20.79 20.29 14.26
CA LYS A 64 22.11 20.80 13.87
C LYS A 64 22.05 21.76 12.68
N ASP A 65 20.84 22.13 12.22
CA ASP A 65 20.63 22.87 10.97
C ASP A 65 21.40 22.29 9.77
N ASN A 66 21.53 20.95 9.70
CA ASN A 66 22.21 20.27 8.60
C ASN A 66 21.22 19.99 7.47
N TYR A 67 21.01 20.98 6.61
CA TYR A 67 20.03 20.91 5.51
C TYR A 67 20.34 19.85 4.45
N SER A 68 21.63 19.56 4.17
CA SER A 68 21.98 18.56 3.16
C SER A 68 21.53 17.17 3.57
N SER A 69 21.92 16.73 4.77
CA SER A 69 21.48 15.42 5.29
C SER A 69 19.99 15.42 5.63
N ALA A 70 19.40 16.56 6.00
CA ALA A 70 17.95 16.65 6.17
C ALA A 70 17.20 16.33 4.87
N ASN A 71 17.63 16.91 3.74
CA ASN A 71 17.01 16.65 2.44
C ASN A 71 17.12 15.19 2.00
N GLU A 72 18.26 14.53 2.26
CA GLU A 72 18.42 13.10 1.99
C GLU A 72 17.39 12.27 2.78
N ASN A 73 17.25 12.50 4.10
CA ASN A 73 16.28 11.76 4.91
C ASN A 73 14.83 12.09 4.51
N LEU A 74 14.53 13.35 4.16
CA LEU A 74 13.20 13.77 3.71
C LEU A 74 12.81 13.12 2.37
N GLU A 75 13.75 12.94 1.46
CA GLU A 75 13.51 12.24 0.19
C GLU A 75 13.13 10.78 0.46
N TYR A 76 13.85 10.08 1.35
CA TYR A 76 13.48 8.71 1.73
C TYR A 76 12.12 8.64 2.44
N ILE A 77 11.79 9.59 3.32
CA ILE A 77 10.46 9.66 3.95
C ILE A 77 9.37 9.79 2.89
N LYS A 78 9.57 10.67 1.90
CA LYS A 78 8.61 10.88 0.81
C LYS A 78 8.40 9.59 0.00
N GLU A 79 9.47 8.95 -0.45
CA GLU A 79 9.39 7.72 -1.25
C GLU A 79 8.79 6.55 -0.45
N ASN A 80 9.22 6.35 0.80
CA ASN A 80 8.67 5.28 1.65
C ASN A 80 7.18 5.48 1.95
N ALA A 81 6.74 6.73 2.16
CA ALA A 81 5.32 7.04 2.35
C ALA A 81 4.49 6.77 1.08
N LEU A 82 5.02 7.07 -0.10
CA LEU A 82 4.38 6.73 -1.38
C LEU A 82 4.29 5.22 -1.59
N ASN A 83 5.37 4.49 -1.30
CA ASN A 83 5.37 3.01 -1.35
C ASN A 83 4.35 2.43 -0.38
N CYS A 84 4.37 2.85 0.89
CA CYS A 84 3.40 2.42 1.90
C CYS A 84 1.94 2.68 1.44
N ALA A 85 1.68 3.82 0.79
CA ALA A 85 0.36 4.11 0.23
C ALA A 85 0.00 3.17 -0.95
N ALA A 86 0.97 2.82 -1.80
CA ALA A 86 0.77 1.86 -2.88
C ALA A 86 0.45 0.45 -2.36
N GLU A 87 1.21 -0.06 -1.38
CA GLU A 87 0.93 -1.37 -0.77
C GLU A 87 -0.46 -1.39 -0.11
N MET A 88 -0.86 -0.30 0.56
CA MET A 88 -2.21 -0.20 1.13
C MET A 88 -3.31 -0.09 0.07
N ILE A 89 -3.01 0.42 -1.12
CA ILE A 89 -3.91 0.34 -2.28
C ILE A 89 -4.04 -1.12 -2.74
N GLN A 90 -2.93 -1.87 -2.84
CA GLN A 90 -2.96 -3.30 -3.17
C GLN A 90 -3.76 -4.09 -2.13
N VAL A 91 -3.62 -3.80 -0.82
CA VAL A 91 -4.49 -4.39 0.22
C VAL A 91 -5.97 -4.17 -0.10
N ALA A 92 -6.37 -2.95 -0.47
CA ALA A 92 -7.76 -2.66 -0.84
C ALA A 92 -8.20 -3.43 -2.10
N VAL A 93 -7.32 -3.55 -3.09
CA VAL A 93 -7.55 -4.28 -4.34
C VAL A 93 -7.72 -5.78 -4.10
N MET A 94 -6.84 -6.40 -3.32
CA MET A 94 -6.89 -7.83 -3.01
C MET A 94 -8.11 -8.17 -2.15
N ALA A 95 -8.51 -7.28 -1.24
CA ALA A 95 -9.75 -7.41 -0.50
C ALA A 95 -10.98 -7.38 -1.44
N GLN A 96 -11.05 -6.42 -2.38
CA GLN A 96 -12.13 -6.36 -3.37
C GLN A 96 -12.15 -7.62 -4.25
N LYS A 97 -10.99 -8.07 -4.74
CA LYS A 97 -10.88 -9.29 -5.55
C LYS A 97 -11.35 -10.52 -4.79
N SER A 98 -11.10 -10.60 -3.48
CA SER A 98 -11.64 -11.66 -2.62
C SER A 98 -13.17 -11.62 -2.52
N ILE A 99 -13.75 -10.43 -2.33
CA ILE A 99 -15.21 -10.24 -2.31
C ILE A 99 -15.84 -10.78 -3.60
N ASP A 100 -15.28 -10.41 -4.75
CA ASP A 100 -15.79 -10.85 -6.05
C ASP A 100 -15.61 -12.37 -6.25
N SER A 101 -14.46 -12.91 -5.82
CA SER A 101 -14.20 -14.36 -5.84
C SER A 101 -15.20 -15.15 -4.99
N ASN A 102 -15.57 -14.62 -3.83
CA ASN A 102 -16.54 -15.27 -2.93
C ASN A 102 -17.96 -15.18 -3.49
N ALA A 103 -18.34 -14.04 -4.07
CA ALA A 103 -19.65 -13.86 -4.70
C ALA A 103 -19.89 -14.87 -5.85
N VAL A 104 -18.85 -15.24 -6.61
CA VAL A 104 -18.94 -16.30 -7.63
C VAL A 104 -19.18 -17.67 -6.98
N LYS A 105 -18.46 -18.00 -5.90
CA LYS A 105 -18.60 -19.30 -5.21
C LYS A 105 -19.96 -19.46 -4.54
N GLU A 106 -20.54 -18.38 -4.02
CA GLU A 106 -21.87 -18.40 -3.40
C GLU A 106 -22.99 -18.67 -4.40
N LYS A 107 -22.87 -18.19 -5.65
CA LYS A 107 -23.87 -18.41 -6.71
C LYS A 107 -23.90 -19.85 -7.25
N ILE A 108 -22.85 -20.62 -7.00
CA ILE A 108 -22.69 -22.00 -7.49
C ILE A 108 -23.08 -23.03 -6.40
N LYS A 109 -23.35 -22.56 -5.17
CA LYS A 109 -23.94 -23.37 -4.09
C LYS A 109 -25.45 -23.44 -4.22
#